data_AF-A0A5E4N031-F1
#
_entry.id   AF-A0A5E4N031-F1
#
_cell.length_a   1.000
_cell.length_b   1.000
_cell.length_c   1.000
_cell.angle_alpha   90.00
_cell.angle_beta   90.00
_cell.angle_gamma   90.00
#
_symmetry.space_group_name_H-M   'P 1'
#
loop_
_entity.id
_entity.type
_entity.pdbx_description
1 polymer ?
#
loop_
_entity_poly.entity_id
_entity_poly.type
_entity_poly.pdbx_seq_one_letter_code
_entity_poly.pdbx_strand_id
1 'polypeptide(L)'
;MKINEKSLSAYSTSASPIDKEGWLCKRGELNKGYQKRWFVLKGNLLFYFERKGDKEPLGVVILEGCSIELAENDDQFSFKIIFHGPNNRSYTLGSDSQESMEQWMKSLACASYDYMKFMVADLQRQLKELEESPMVSLQLPNNQTSLKKESNEQLSPQPPPRGRHNPFNKPTTGHQSPQRKDIVSFRKSFKELHNQLGRPILRDRNEWRFGLIKQELNNQEPLITL
;
A
#
# COMPACT_ATOMS: atom_id res chain seq x y z
N MET A 1 28.47 8.18 6.10
CA MET A 1 27.77 7.45 7.18
C MET A 1 28.58 6.18 7.48
N LYS A 2 29.01 5.95 8.72
CA LYS A 2 29.78 4.74 9.09
C LYS A 2 28.78 3.63 9.40
N ILE A 3 28.52 2.75 8.43
CA ILE A 3 27.54 1.68 8.58
C ILE A 3 28.17 0.57 9.43
N ASN A 4 27.44 0.05 10.43
CA ASN A 4 27.90 -1.04 11.28
C ASN A 4 27.81 -2.37 10.51
N GLU A 5 28.97 -2.95 10.21
CA GLU A 5 29.11 -4.21 9.49
C GLU A 5 28.35 -5.36 10.16
N LYS A 6 28.35 -5.43 11.50
CA LYS A 6 27.61 -6.47 12.25
C LYS A 6 26.10 -6.35 12.05
N SER A 7 25.58 -5.12 12.00
CA SER A 7 24.16 -4.86 11.77
C SER A 7 23.77 -5.22 10.33
N LEU A 8 24.62 -4.92 9.34
CA LEU A 8 24.38 -5.30 7.95
C LEU A 8 24.37 -6.81 7.75
N SER A 9 25.35 -7.50 8.34
CA SER A 9 25.43 -8.97 8.30
C SER A 9 24.16 -9.59 8.89
N ALA A 10 23.75 -9.14 10.09
CA ALA A 10 22.51 -9.61 10.73
C ALA A 10 21.25 -9.30 9.90
N TYR A 11 21.18 -8.12 9.27
CA TYR A 11 20.06 -7.76 8.41
C TYR A 11 19.98 -8.64 7.16
N SER A 12 21.13 -8.98 6.57
CA SER A 12 21.21 -9.80 5.36
C SER A 12 20.49 -11.15 5.52
N THR A 13 20.61 -11.79 6.69
CA THR A 13 19.97 -13.08 7.02
C THR A 13 18.68 -12.93 7.84
N SER A 14 18.24 -11.71 8.13
CA SER A 14 17.01 -11.47 8.90
C SER A 14 15.75 -11.94 8.16
N ALA A 15 14.64 -12.08 8.89
CA ALA A 15 13.32 -12.42 8.33
C ALA A 15 12.66 -11.26 7.55
N SER A 16 13.38 -10.19 7.24
CA SER A 16 12.87 -9.11 6.40
C SER A 16 12.49 -9.65 5.02
N PRO A 17 11.43 -9.10 4.37
CA PRO A 17 11.06 -9.48 3.01
C PRO A 17 12.25 -9.39 2.06
N ILE A 18 12.35 -10.37 1.17
CA ILE A 18 13.33 -10.42 0.09
C ILE A 18 12.63 -9.97 -1.18
N ASP A 19 13.14 -8.92 -1.82
CA ASP A 19 12.56 -8.41 -3.07
C ASP A 19 12.96 -9.28 -4.26
N LYS A 20 14.19 -9.81 -4.25
CA LYS A 20 14.67 -10.79 -5.22
C LYS A 20 15.87 -11.55 -4.68
N GLU A 21 15.97 -12.84 -4.98
CA GLU A 21 17.17 -13.64 -4.72
C GLU A 21 17.49 -14.56 -5.91
N GLY A 22 18.76 -14.94 -6.06
CA GLY A 22 19.17 -15.77 -7.19
C GLY A 22 20.68 -15.83 -7.40
N TRP A 23 21.10 -16.73 -8.29
CA TRP A 23 22.50 -16.83 -8.70
C TRP A 23 22.80 -15.79 -9.79
N LEU A 24 23.93 -15.09 -9.64
CA LEU A 24 24.51 -14.26 -10.70
C LEU A 24 26.01 -14.49 -10.77
N CYS A 25 26.58 -14.29 -11.95
CA CYS A 25 28.00 -14.32 -12.21
C CYS A 25 28.58 -12.91 -12.02
N LYS A 26 29.30 -12.66 -10.94
CA LYS A 26 29.94 -11.36 -10.68
C LYS A 26 31.33 -11.33 -11.30
N ARG A 27 31.61 -10.33 -12.14
CA ARG A 27 32.97 -10.08 -12.63
C ARG A 27 33.86 -9.53 -11.52
N GLY A 28 35.07 -10.06 -11.39
CA GLY A 28 36.06 -9.54 -10.47
C GLY A 28 36.60 -8.17 -10.92
N GLU A 29 36.96 -7.34 -9.94
CA GLU A 29 37.44 -5.96 -10.16
C GLU A 29 38.90 -5.94 -10.64
N LEU A 30 39.75 -6.78 -10.04
CA LEU A 30 41.14 -7.01 -10.47
C LEU A 30 41.26 -8.16 -11.48
N ASN A 31 40.67 -9.30 -11.12
CA ASN A 31 40.65 -10.50 -11.96
C ASN A 31 39.38 -10.46 -12.81
N LYS A 32 39.51 -10.27 -14.12
CA LYS A 32 38.37 -10.17 -15.06
C LYS A 32 37.53 -11.45 -15.21
N GLY A 33 37.76 -12.48 -14.38
CA GLY A 33 36.95 -13.70 -14.35
C GLY A 33 35.60 -13.49 -13.68
N TYR A 34 34.60 -14.26 -14.10
CA TYR A 34 33.28 -14.30 -13.49
C TYR A 34 33.24 -15.33 -12.36
N GLN A 35 32.67 -14.94 -11.23
CA GLN A 35 32.47 -15.81 -10.07
C GLN A 35 30.97 -15.93 -9.79
N LYS A 36 30.48 -17.17 -9.70
CA LYS A 36 29.08 -17.43 -9.36
C LYS A 36 28.85 -17.11 -7.88
N ARG A 37 27.93 -16.18 -7.60
CA ARG A 37 27.58 -15.71 -6.25
C ARG A 37 26.07 -15.75 -6.07
N TRP A 38 25.62 -16.02 -4.84
CA TRP A 38 24.22 -15.94 -4.49
C TRP A 38 23.89 -14.51 -4.08
N PHE A 39 22.98 -13.86 -4.80
CA PHE A 39 22.56 -12.49 -4.54
C PHE A 39 21.20 -12.45 -3.84
N VAL A 40 21.06 -11.52 -2.91
CA VAL A 40 19.82 -11.26 -2.16
C VAL A 40 19.59 -9.75 -2.10
N LEU A 41 18.49 -9.29 -2.69
CA LEU A 41 18.04 -7.91 -2.66
C LEU A 41 17.01 -7.72 -1.54
N LYS A 42 17.26 -6.77 -0.66
CA LYS A 42 16.37 -6.37 0.45
C LYS A 42 16.34 -4.85 0.57
N GLY A 43 15.21 -4.24 0.20
CA GLY A 43 15.09 -2.80 0.02
C GLY A 43 16.09 -2.31 -1.03
N ASN A 44 16.91 -1.33 -0.66
CA ASN A 44 17.99 -0.78 -1.49
C ASN A 44 19.35 -1.46 -1.25
N LEU A 45 19.39 -2.59 -0.54
CA LEU A 45 20.62 -3.31 -0.21
C LEU A 45 20.70 -4.62 -0.99
N LEU A 46 21.73 -4.74 -1.82
CA LEU A 46 22.05 -5.95 -2.57
C LEU A 46 23.22 -6.67 -1.88
N PHE A 47 22.90 -7.75 -1.19
CA PHE A 47 23.89 -8.64 -0.57
C PHE A 47 24.33 -9.72 -1.54
N TYR A 48 25.57 -10.18 -1.40
CA TYR A 48 26.05 -11.37 -2.10
C TYR A 48 26.83 -12.29 -1.19
N PHE A 49 26.67 -13.59 -1.42
CA PHE A 49 27.21 -14.68 -0.61
C PHE A 49 28.01 -15.65 -1.49
N GLU A 50 28.86 -16.46 -0.85
CA GLU A 50 29.53 -17.57 -1.52
C GLU A 50 28.47 -18.59 -1.98
N ARG A 51 27.57 -18.99 -1.07
CA ARG A 51 26.49 -19.94 -1.34
C ARG A 51 25.15 -19.50 -0.76
N LYS A 52 24.08 -20.11 -1.27
CA LYS A 52 22.74 -19.96 -0.70
C LYS A 52 22.73 -20.52 0.72
N GLY A 53 22.25 -19.71 1.68
CA GLY A 53 22.10 -20.10 3.09
C GLY A 53 23.30 -19.76 3.98
N ASP A 54 24.36 -19.14 3.44
CA ASP A 54 25.46 -18.64 4.26
C ASP A 54 24.98 -17.52 5.19
N LYS A 55 25.55 -17.46 6.41
CA LYS A 55 25.17 -16.48 7.44
C LYS A 55 25.85 -15.13 7.28
N GLU A 56 26.99 -15.10 6.61
CA GLU A 56 27.79 -13.89 6.45
C GLU A 56 27.87 -13.52 4.97
N PRO A 57 27.45 -12.29 4.59
CA PRO A 57 27.60 -11.83 3.23
C PRO A 57 29.08 -11.53 2.94
N LEU A 58 29.52 -11.85 1.73
CA LEU A 58 30.84 -11.45 1.24
C LEU A 58 30.93 -9.95 1.01
N GLY A 59 29.79 -9.31 0.76
CA GLY A 59 29.68 -7.87 0.70
C GLY A 59 28.26 -7.39 0.44
N VAL A 60 28.13 -6.07 0.46
CA VAL A 60 26.88 -5.37 0.21
C VAL A 60 27.12 -4.26 -0.81
N VAL A 61 26.13 -4.08 -1.70
CA VAL A 61 26.05 -2.98 -2.64
C VAL A 61 24.80 -2.17 -2.28
N ILE A 62 24.98 -0.88 -1.99
CA ILE A 62 23.88 0.04 -1.69
C ILE A 62 23.45 0.66 -3.01
N LEU A 63 22.20 0.43 -3.43
CA LEU A 63 21.67 0.82 -4.74
C LEU A 63 21.15 2.27 -4.74
N GLU A 64 21.95 3.19 -4.20
CA GLU A 64 21.65 4.63 -4.18
C GLU A 64 22.58 5.39 -5.11
N GLY A 65 22.01 6.28 -5.93
CA GLY A 65 22.77 7.07 -6.91
C GLY A 65 23.48 6.23 -7.98
N CYS A 66 22.94 5.06 -8.31
CA CYS A 66 23.47 4.19 -9.36
C CYS A 66 22.55 4.12 -10.59
N SER A 67 23.15 3.94 -11.77
CA SER A 67 22.44 3.53 -12.98
C SER A 67 22.60 2.03 -13.22
N ILE A 68 21.58 1.42 -13.84
CA ILE A 68 21.61 0.03 -14.30
C ILE A 68 21.63 0.06 -15.82
N GLU A 69 22.68 -0.48 -16.42
CA GLU A 69 22.92 -0.41 -17.87
C GLU A 69 23.21 -1.79 -18.44
N LEU A 70 22.83 -2.03 -19.69
CA LEU A 70 23.24 -3.25 -20.40
C LEU A 70 24.76 -3.25 -20.59
N ALA A 71 25.38 -4.43 -20.44
CA ALA A 71 26.79 -4.54 -20.75
C ALA A 71 26.97 -4.67 -22.28
N GLU A 72 27.82 -3.84 -22.86
CA GLU A 72 28.13 -3.86 -24.31
C GLU A 72 28.92 -5.10 -24.78
N ASN A 73 29.43 -5.92 -23.86
CA ASN A 73 30.24 -7.08 -24.23
C ASN A 73 29.35 -8.32 -24.40
N ASP A 74 29.65 -9.14 -25.40
CA ASP A 74 28.94 -10.35 -25.85
C ASP A 74 28.95 -11.53 -24.83
N ASP A 75 29.25 -11.25 -23.57
CA ASP A 75 29.18 -12.22 -22.48
C ASP A 75 27.74 -12.37 -22.01
N GLN A 76 27.24 -13.60 -22.12
CA GLN A 76 26.02 -14.19 -21.55
C GLN A 76 25.18 -13.25 -20.64
N PHE A 77 24.16 -12.63 -21.24
CA PHE A 77 23.07 -11.87 -20.57
C PHE A 77 23.55 -11.04 -19.37
N SER A 78 24.44 -10.08 -19.65
CA SER A 78 25.14 -9.30 -18.64
C SER A 78 24.73 -7.83 -18.59
N PHE A 79 24.79 -7.26 -17.39
CA PHE A 79 24.45 -5.87 -17.10
C PHE A 79 25.44 -5.27 -16.10
N LYS A 80 25.44 -3.94 -15.98
CA LYS A 80 26.32 -3.18 -15.11
C LYS A 80 25.52 -2.34 -14.13
N ILE A 81 25.99 -2.30 -12.88
CA ILE A 81 25.59 -1.31 -11.87
C ILE A 81 26.69 -0.27 -11.83
N ILE A 82 26.38 0.99 -12.16
CA ILE A 82 27.37 2.07 -12.29
C ILE A 82 27.08 3.13 -11.24
N PHE A 83 28.09 3.49 -10.46
CA PHE A 83 28.00 4.53 -9.44
C PHE A 83 28.63 5.82 -9.94
N HIS A 84 27.82 6.88 -10.02
CA HIS A 84 28.27 8.22 -10.39
C HIS A 84 28.85 8.92 -9.14
N GLY A 85 30.05 8.52 -8.75
CA GLY A 85 30.77 9.10 -7.61
C GLY A 85 32.28 9.13 -7.87
N PRO A 86 33.08 9.71 -6.97
CA PRO A 86 34.51 10.00 -7.21
C PRO A 86 35.37 8.76 -7.55
N ASN A 87 34.89 7.55 -7.26
CA ASN A 87 35.61 6.30 -7.52
C ASN A 87 35.12 5.57 -8.78
N ASN A 88 34.11 6.10 -9.50
CA ASN A 88 33.45 5.48 -10.67
C ASN A 88 33.26 3.96 -10.54
N ARG A 89 32.85 3.50 -9.35
CA ARG A 89 32.75 2.08 -9.05
C ARG A 89 31.69 1.46 -9.95
N SER A 90 31.99 0.31 -10.54
CA SER A 90 31.01 -0.43 -11.32
C SER A 90 31.05 -1.92 -11.02
N TYR A 91 29.90 -2.58 -11.15
CA TYR A 91 29.78 -4.02 -10.98
C TYR A 91 29.17 -4.61 -12.25
N THR A 92 29.91 -5.46 -12.94
CA THR A 92 29.37 -6.26 -14.05
C THR A 92 28.86 -7.59 -13.49
N LEU A 93 27.57 -7.86 -13.74
CA LEU A 93 26.87 -9.08 -13.34
C LEU A 93 26.33 -9.76 -14.59
N GLY A 94 26.53 -11.08 -14.69
CA GLY A 94 25.98 -11.95 -15.72
C GLY A 94 24.89 -12.83 -15.15
N SER A 95 23.88 -13.11 -15.97
CA SER A 95 22.80 -14.03 -15.64
C SER A 95 22.82 -15.26 -16.56
N ASP A 96 22.02 -16.26 -16.26
CA ASP A 96 21.91 -17.50 -17.02
C ASP A 96 20.95 -17.40 -18.22
N SER A 97 20.01 -16.45 -18.18
CA SER A 97 19.01 -16.24 -19.23
C SER A 97 18.64 -14.75 -19.37
N GLN A 98 18.15 -14.37 -20.54
CA GLN A 98 17.67 -13.01 -20.78
C GLN A 98 16.53 -12.61 -19.82
N GLU A 99 15.59 -13.51 -19.53
CA GLU A 99 14.50 -13.24 -18.59
C GLU A 99 15.04 -12.94 -17.18
N SER A 100 15.99 -13.76 -16.71
CA SER A 100 16.66 -13.56 -15.42
C SER A 100 17.34 -12.19 -15.37
N MET A 101 18.08 -11.82 -16.43
CA MET A 101 18.70 -10.50 -16.59
C MET A 101 17.68 -9.37 -16.45
N GLU A 102 16.60 -9.40 -17.23
CA GLU A 102 15.57 -8.36 -17.27
C GLU A 102 14.89 -8.20 -15.90
N GLN A 103 14.55 -9.32 -15.26
CA GLN A 103 13.97 -9.29 -13.92
C GLN A 103 14.94 -8.69 -12.90
N TRP A 104 16.23 -9.04 -12.96
CA TRP A 104 17.24 -8.47 -12.08
C TRP A 104 17.42 -6.97 -12.33
N MET A 105 17.58 -6.56 -13.59
CA MET A 105 17.70 -5.14 -13.95
C MET A 105 16.50 -4.34 -13.47
N LYS A 106 15.28 -4.85 -13.66
CA LYS A 106 14.04 -4.23 -13.18
C LYS A 106 14.03 -4.09 -11.66
N SER A 107 14.29 -5.16 -10.92
CA SER A 107 14.30 -5.13 -9.46
C SER A 107 15.35 -4.15 -8.92
N LEU A 108 16.54 -4.10 -9.51
CA LEU A 108 17.61 -3.20 -9.10
C LEU A 108 17.29 -1.73 -9.44
N ALA A 109 16.70 -1.47 -10.60
CA ALA A 109 16.28 -0.12 -10.99
C ALA A 109 15.16 0.44 -10.10
N CYS A 110 14.26 -0.42 -9.64
CA CYS A 110 13.16 -0.03 -8.74
C CYS A 110 13.57 0.07 -7.26
N ALA A 111 14.77 -0.39 -6.89
CA ALA A 111 15.20 -0.48 -5.49
C ALA A 111 15.66 0.85 -4.89
N SER A 112 16.02 1.84 -5.72
CA SER A 112 16.56 3.11 -5.25
C SER A 112 15.51 4.00 -4.59
N TYR A 113 15.93 4.83 -3.64
CA TYR A 113 15.05 5.82 -3.03
C TYR A 113 14.50 6.82 -4.05
N ASP A 114 15.31 7.21 -5.04
CA ASP A 114 14.88 8.12 -6.09
C ASP A 114 13.70 7.57 -6.90
N TYR A 115 13.71 6.27 -7.20
CA TYR A 115 12.57 5.60 -7.84
C TYR A 115 11.32 5.64 -6.96
N MET A 116 11.46 5.29 -5.68
CA MET A 116 10.34 5.32 -4.73
C MET A 116 9.76 6.74 -4.60
N LYS A 117 10.62 7.75 -4.51
CA LYS A 117 10.23 9.16 -4.44
C LYS A 117 9.49 9.60 -5.70
N PHE A 118 9.98 9.21 -6.89
CA PHE A 118 9.32 9.48 -8.15
C PHE A 118 7.93 8.82 -8.22
N MET A 119 7.84 7.54 -7.84
CA MET A 119 6.58 6.80 -7.79
C MET A 119 5.58 7.43 -6.84
N VAL A 120 6.02 7.84 -5.64
CA VAL A 120 5.17 8.53 -4.67
C VAL A 120 4.63 9.85 -5.24
N ALA A 121 5.48 10.64 -5.89
CA ALA A 121 5.07 11.91 -6.49
C ALA A 121 4.04 11.70 -7.61
N ASP A 122 4.23 10.69 -8.47
CA ASP A 122 3.29 10.38 -9.54
C ASP A 122 1.95 9.86 -8.99
N LEU A 123 1.97 8.95 -8.02
CA LEU A 123 0.76 8.45 -7.37
C LEU A 123 -0.01 9.56 -6.65
N GLN A 124 0.68 10.48 -5.99
CA GLN A 124 0.05 11.66 -5.36
C GLN A 124 -0.63 12.56 -6.40
N ARG A 125 -0.01 12.75 -7.57
CA ARG A 125 -0.62 13.48 -8.69
C ARG A 125 -1.88 12.77 -9.20
N GLN A 126 -1.81 11.46 -9.42
CA GLN A 126 -2.95 10.65 -9.88
C GLN A 126 -4.12 10.72 -8.89
N LEU A 127 -3.86 10.65 -7.57
CA LEU A 127 -4.90 10.79 -6.55
C LEU A 127 -5.59 12.15 -6.60
N LYS A 128 -4.81 13.23 -6.77
CA LYS A 128 -5.36 14.58 -6.90
C LYS A 128 -6.25 14.72 -8.13
N GLU A 129 -5.81 14.19 -9.28
CA GLU A 129 -6.59 14.21 -10.53
C GLU A 129 -7.92 13.44 -10.38
N LEU A 130 -7.93 12.32 -9.64
CA LEU A 130 -9.14 11.55 -9.36
C LEU A 130 -10.10 12.27 -8.40
N GLU A 131 -9.58 12.92 -7.35
CA GLU A 131 -10.39 13.73 -6.43
C GLU A 131 -11.03 14.96 -7.10
N GLU A 132 -10.32 15.56 -8.06
CA GLU A 132 -10.79 16.71 -8.82
C GLU A 132 -11.74 16.32 -9.97
N SER A 133 -11.86 15.04 -10.31
CA SER A 133 -12.82 14.56 -11.30
C SER A 133 -14.25 14.61 -10.72
N PRO A 134 -15.16 15.45 -11.25
CA PRO A 134 -16.54 15.46 -10.77
C PRO A 134 -17.17 14.11 -11.16
N MET A 135 -17.62 13.35 -10.15
CA MET A 135 -18.55 12.25 -10.37
C MET A 135 -19.64 12.73 -11.32
N VAL A 136 -19.76 12.09 -12.49
CA VAL A 136 -20.95 12.20 -13.33
C VAL A 136 -22.10 11.74 -12.47
N SER A 137 -22.86 12.70 -11.94
CA SER A 137 -24.13 12.42 -11.28
C SER A 137 -24.97 11.65 -12.30
N LEU A 138 -25.31 10.40 -11.99
CA LEU A 138 -26.34 9.67 -12.71
C LEU A 138 -27.65 10.44 -12.52
N GLN A 139 -27.91 11.41 -13.40
CA GLN A 139 -29.19 12.06 -13.51
C GLN A 139 -30.15 11.01 -14.08
N LEU A 140 -30.98 10.45 -13.21
CA LEU A 140 -32.14 9.68 -13.61
C LEU A 140 -33.01 10.55 -14.53
N PRO A 141 -33.47 10.05 -15.70
CA PRO A 141 -34.31 10.82 -16.60
C PRO A 141 -35.65 11.11 -15.95
N ASN A 142 -35.95 12.40 -15.78
CA ASN A 142 -37.21 12.88 -15.26
C ASN A 142 -38.23 12.91 -16.42
N ASN A 143 -38.98 11.82 -16.62
CA ASN A 143 -40.09 11.80 -17.58
C ASN A 143 -41.28 12.57 -17.01
N GLN A 144 -41.45 13.81 -17.48
CA GLN A 144 -42.73 14.51 -17.37
C GLN A 144 -43.71 13.95 -18.40
N THR A 145 -44.67 13.17 -17.93
CA THR A 145 -45.93 12.95 -18.63
C THR A 145 -47.08 13.14 -17.64
N SER A 146 -47.67 14.33 -17.68
CA SER A 146 -48.90 14.68 -16.96
C SER A 146 -50.11 14.09 -17.68
N LEU A 147 -50.82 13.13 -17.08
CA LEU A 147 -52.27 12.97 -17.26
C LEU A 147 -52.92 12.43 -15.96
N LYS A 148 -54.05 13.06 -15.62
CA LYS A 148 -54.80 13.09 -14.36
C LYS A 148 -55.63 11.81 -14.11
N LYS A 149 -55.84 11.42 -12.83
CA LYS A 149 -57.11 11.57 -12.06
C LYS A 149 -57.21 10.65 -10.82
N GLU A 150 -57.51 11.30 -9.69
CA GLU A 150 -58.47 10.96 -8.60
C GLU A 150 -58.50 9.55 -7.97
N SER A 151 -58.16 9.45 -6.66
CA SER A 151 -59.13 9.43 -5.54
C SER A 151 -58.45 9.21 -4.16
N ASN A 152 -59.02 9.87 -3.14
CA ASN A 152 -58.96 9.70 -1.67
C ASN A 152 -58.38 8.36 -1.15
N GLU A 153 -57.69 8.21 -0.01
CA GLU A 153 -57.68 8.83 1.34
C GLU A 153 -56.47 8.14 2.06
N GLN A 154 -55.61 8.71 2.92
CA GLN A 154 -55.81 8.96 4.36
C GLN A 154 -54.48 9.41 5.04
N LEU A 155 -54.59 10.51 5.81
CA LEU A 155 -53.92 10.86 7.09
C LEU A 155 -52.39 11.05 7.22
N SER A 156 -51.98 12.31 7.30
CA SER A 156 -50.68 12.77 7.87
C SER A 156 -50.91 13.62 9.13
N PRO A 157 -50.15 13.48 10.23
CA PRO A 157 -49.99 14.54 11.22
C PRO A 157 -48.67 15.29 11.01
N GLN A 158 -48.75 16.61 10.80
CA GLN A 158 -47.59 17.52 10.89
C GLN A 158 -47.21 17.77 12.36
N PRO A 159 -45.91 17.87 12.70
CA PRO A 159 -45.49 18.29 14.03
C PRO A 159 -45.59 19.83 14.23
N PRO A 160 -45.94 20.28 15.46
CA PRO A 160 -46.23 21.68 15.78
C PRO A 160 -44.98 22.55 15.97
N PRO A 161 -45.11 23.89 15.88
CA PRO A 161 -43.99 24.83 15.97
C PRO A 161 -43.46 24.91 17.40
N ARG A 162 -42.17 24.61 17.62
CA ARG A 162 -41.55 24.70 18.95
C ARG A 162 -40.78 25.99 19.11
N GLY A 163 -41.52 27.06 19.41
CA GLY A 163 -41.01 28.22 20.14
C GLY A 163 -41.56 28.21 21.56
N ARG A 164 -40.86 27.57 22.52
CA ARG A 164 -41.04 27.84 23.96
C ARG A 164 -39.73 27.63 24.71
N HIS A 165 -39.32 28.68 25.42
CA HIS A 165 -38.17 28.73 26.32
C HIS A 165 -38.49 28.02 27.65
N ASN A 166 -37.57 27.20 28.18
CA ASN A 166 -37.79 26.45 29.43
C ASN A 166 -37.28 27.26 30.65
N PRO A 167 -38.08 27.46 31.72
CA PRO A 167 -37.82 28.43 32.78
C PRO A 167 -37.05 27.89 34.00
N PHE A 168 -36.56 26.64 33.95
CA PHE A 168 -35.68 26.03 34.95
C PHE A 168 -34.42 25.58 34.19
N ASN A 169 -33.21 26.11 34.37
CA ASN A 169 -32.58 26.54 35.61
C ASN A 169 -31.49 27.58 35.32
N LYS A 170 -31.45 28.63 36.15
CA LYS A 170 -30.49 29.75 36.19
C LYS A 170 -29.50 29.55 37.39
N PRO A 171 -28.52 30.46 37.65
CA PRO A 171 -27.10 30.15 37.86
C PRO A 171 -26.60 30.19 39.32
N THR A 172 -25.37 29.73 39.57
CA THR A 172 -24.36 30.17 40.59
C THR A 172 -23.10 29.29 40.41
N THR A 173 -21.83 29.66 40.55
CA THR A 173 -21.06 30.84 41.00
C THR A 173 -19.66 30.71 40.37
N GLY A 174 -18.99 31.83 40.14
CA GLY A 174 -17.89 31.93 39.18
C GLY A 174 -16.53 31.34 39.56
N HIS A 175 -15.77 31.02 38.52
CA HIS A 175 -14.35 31.34 38.41
C HIS A 175 -14.04 31.68 36.94
N GLN A 176 -13.55 32.90 36.71
CA GLN A 176 -13.04 33.35 35.40
C GLN A 176 -11.57 32.96 35.26
N SER A 177 -11.17 32.50 34.06
CA SER A 177 -9.98 32.90 33.25
C SER A 177 -9.64 31.81 32.21
N PRO A 178 -9.01 32.13 31.06
CA PRO A 178 -9.43 33.05 30.03
C PRO A 178 -9.59 32.37 28.64
N GLN A 179 -10.21 33.13 27.73
CA GLN A 179 -10.74 32.74 26.42
C GLN A 179 -9.78 32.05 25.45
N ARG A 180 -10.26 30.94 24.85
CA ARG A 180 -9.79 30.43 23.55
C ARG A 180 -10.98 30.43 22.58
N LYS A 181 -10.81 31.07 21.43
CA LYS A 181 -11.87 31.32 20.44
C LYS A 181 -12.43 29.98 19.91
N ASP A 182 -13.72 29.76 20.15
CA ASP A 182 -14.42 28.54 19.80
C ASP A 182 -14.69 28.43 18.29
N ILE A 183 -14.10 27.41 17.66
CA ILE A 183 -14.59 26.83 16.41
C ILE A 183 -15.72 25.88 16.80
N VAL A 184 -16.92 26.08 16.26
CA VAL A 184 -18.10 25.25 16.51
C VAL A 184 -17.81 23.80 16.07
N SER A 185 -17.43 22.96 17.04
CA SER A 185 -17.17 21.54 16.84
C SER A 185 -18.51 20.80 16.77
N PHE A 186 -19.06 20.64 15.57
CA PHE A 186 -20.14 19.68 15.31
C PHE A 186 -19.55 18.25 15.34
N ARG A 187 -19.13 17.78 16.52
CA ARG A 187 -18.61 16.42 16.70
C ARG A 187 -19.68 15.57 17.36
N LYS A 188 -20.32 14.71 16.55
CA LYS A 188 -21.04 13.53 17.07
C LYS A 188 -20.09 12.78 18.01
N SER A 189 -20.59 12.33 19.15
CA SER A 189 -19.75 11.54 20.06
C SER A 189 -19.31 10.25 19.36
N PHE A 190 -18.14 9.71 19.72
CA PHE A 190 -17.66 8.42 19.21
C PHE A 190 -18.71 7.31 19.40
N LYS A 191 -19.46 7.37 20.51
CA LYS A 191 -20.57 6.46 20.80
C LYS A 191 -21.73 6.58 19.80
N GLU A 192 -22.03 7.79 19.35
CA GLU A 192 -23.12 8.07 18.41
C GLU A 192 -22.73 7.69 16.97
N LEU A 193 -21.47 7.92 16.58
CA LEU A 193 -20.92 7.43 15.30
C LEU A 193 -20.86 5.89 15.26
N HIS A 194 -20.39 5.26 16.33
CA HIS A 194 -20.28 3.80 16.42
C HIS A 194 -21.66 3.13 16.44
N ASN A 195 -22.65 3.74 17.09
CA ASN A 195 -24.03 3.24 17.05
C ASN A 195 -24.67 3.45 15.67
N GLN A 196 -24.45 4.60 15.04
CA GLN A 196 -25.07 4.93 13.76
C GLN A 196 -24.47 4.13 12.59
N LEU A 197 -23.16 3.91 12.58
CA LEU A 197 -22.46 3.26 11.46
C LEU A 197 -22.00 1.83 11.78
N GLY A 198 -21.56 1.57 13.02
CA GLY A 198 -20.97 0.27 13.38
C GLY A 198 -21.99 -0.85 13.56
N ARG A 199 -23.20 -0.55 14.04
CA ARG A 199 -24.22 -1.60 14.27
C ARG A 199 -24.81 -2.18 12.99
N PRO A 200 -25.13 -1.40 11.95
CA PRO A 200 -25.53 -1.94 10.65
C PRO A 200 -24.44 -2.82 10.03
N ILE A 201 -23.18 -2.38 10.03
CA ILE A 201 -22.05 -3.14 9.45
C ILE A 201 -21.86 -4.49 10.15
N LEU A 202 -21.97 -4.52 11.48
CA LEU A 202 -21.87 -5.78 12.24
C LEU A 202 -23.03 -6.72 11.94
N ARG A 203 -24.23 -6.18 11.70
CA ARG A 203 -25.41 -6.96 11.32
C ARG A 203 -25.23 -7.57 9.94
N ASP A 204 -24.88 -6.77 8.93
CA ASP A 204 -24.70 -7.23 7.55
C ASP A 204 -23.58 -8.29 7.45
N ARG A 205 -22.47 -8.08 8.19
CA ARG A 205 -21.38 -9.07 8.28
C ARG A 205 -21.84 -10.39 8.87
N ASN A 206 -22.66 -10.35 9.92
CA ASN A 206 -23.17 -11.56 10.54
C ASN A 206 -24.17 -12.27 9.62
N GLU A 207 -25.06 -11.53 8.97
CA GLU A 207 -26.03 -12.06 7.99
C GLU A 207 -25.31 -12.75 6.80
N TRP A 208 -24.24 -12.15 6.28
CA TRP A 208 -23.39 -12.76 5.24
C TRP A 208 -22.70 -14.05 5.72
N ARG A 209 -22.12 -14.05 6.93
CA ARG A 209 -21.47 -15.24 7.50
C ARG A 209 -22.45 -16.39 7.71
N PHE A 210 -23.66 -16.12 8.20
CA PHE A 210 -24.69 -17.16 8.36
C PHE A 210 -25.23 -17.63 7.00
N GLY A 211 -25.28 -16.74 6.00
CA GLY A 211 -25.60 -17.11 4.61
C GLY A 211 -24.61 -18.12 4.02
N LEU A 212 -23.31 -17.89 4.20
CA LEU A 212 -22.26 -18.82 3.75
C LEU A 212 -22.36 -20.19 4.42
N ILE A 213 -22.52 -20.23 5.75
CA ILE A 213 -22.67 -21.49 6.50
C ILE A 213 -23.91 -22.25 6.04
N LYS A 214 -25.01 -21.53 5.75
CA LYS A 214 -26.24 -22.14 5.24
C LYS A 214 -26.06 -22.69 3.81
N GLN A 215 -25.26 -22.04 2.98
CA GLN A 215 -24.93 -22.49 1.62
C GLN A 215 -24.00 -23.71 1.63
N GLU A 216 -23.08 -23.79 2.60
CA GLU A 216 -22.18 -24.92 2.84
C GLU A 216 -22.94 -26.17 3.32
N LEU A 217 -23.96 -25.98 4.18
CA LEU A 217 -24.85 -27.05 4.63
C LEU A 217 -25.83 -27.52 3.55
N ASN A 218 -26.28 -26.64 2.65
CA ASN A 218 -27.18 -27.00 1.55
C ASN A 218 -26.46 -27.75 0.41
N ASN A 219 -25.12 -27.64 0.33
CA ASN A 219 -24.30 -28.38 -0.63
C ASN A 219 -23.85 -29.76 -0.14
N GLN A 220 -24.26 -30.19 1.07
CA GLN A 220 -24.09 -31.55 1.55
C GLN A 220 -25.43 -32.30 1.47
N GLU A 221 -25.87 -32.64 0.26
CA GLU A 221 -26.83 -33.74 0.11
C GLU A 221 -26.13 -35.07 0.47
N PRO A 222 -26.79 -35.98 1.20
CA PRO A 222 -26.22 -37.28 1.51
C PRO A 222 -26.11 -38.12 0.22
N LEU A 223 -24.87 -38.42 -0.18
CA LEU A 223 -24.58 -39.55 -1.05
C LEU A 223 -24.95 -40.82 -0.29
N ILE A 224 -26.19 -41.28 -0.46
CA ILE A 224 -26.69 -42.67 -0.43
C ILE A 224 -28.18 -42.60 -0.06
N THR A 225 -29.03 -42.91 -1.04
CA THR A 225 -30.40 -43.38 -0.81
C THR A 225 -30.38 -44.89 -1.05
N LEU A 226 -30.82 -45.65 -0.04
CA LEU A 226 -30.93 -47.13 -0.07
C LEU A 226 -31.83 -47.64 -1.19
#